data_AF-A0A8H6NKQ4-F1
#
_entry.id   AF-A0A8H6NKQ4-F1
#
_cell.length_a   1.000
_cell.length_b   1.000
_cell.length_c   1.000
_cell.angle_alpha   90.00
_cell.angle_beta   90.00
_cell.angle_gamma   90.00
#
_symmetry.space_group_name_H-M   'P 1'
#
loop_
_entity.id
_entity.type
_entity.pdbx_description
1 polymer ?
#
loop_
_entity_poly.entity_id
_entity_poly.type
_entity_poly.pdbx_seq_one_letter_code
_entity_poly.pdbx_strand_id
1 'polypeptide(L)'
;MTRSTLDIVLKNKTDSSNAYAHVTGLDLNRNNAVYLLQADGNPGPAVVEPSATNPSDVNYNLNWGFCEFTFNSFQLFVNISYVDFVSIPVSLALENDSGVLINVPGLPSNGLDTVCDSLRAQDARDNAGWSKLVVRTPDNKAKT
;
A
#
# COMPACT_ATOMS: atom_id res chain seq x y z
N MET A 1 -25.54 -0.54 17.09
CA MET A 1 -24.91 -1.82 16.68
C MET A 1 -23.64 -1.45 15.95
N THR A 2 -22.50 -2.04 16.29
CA THR A 2 -21.29 -1.91 15.45
C THR A 2 -21.52 -2.69 14.16
N ARG A 3 -21.15 -2.10 13.02
CA ARG A 3 -21.38 -2.71 11.70
C ARG A 3 -20.62 -4.04 11.63
N SER A 4 -21.23 -5.06 11.02
CA SER A 4 -20.57 -6.36 10.79
C SER A 4 -19.69 -6.36 9.54
N THR A 5 -19.75 -5.30 8.74
CA THR A 5 -19.00 -5.12 7.50
C THR A 5 -18.44 -3.70 7.39
N LEU A 6 -17.36 -3.57 6.62
CA LEU A 6 -16.74 -2.29 6.25
C LEU A 6 -16.93 -2.08 4.75
N ASP A 7 -17.41 -0.89 4.37
CA ASP A 7 -17.48 -0.49 2.97
C ASP A 7 -16.13 0.10 2.53
N ILE A 8 -15.50 -0.50 1.51
CA ILE A 8 -14.22 -0.02 0.95
C ILE A 8 -14.47 0.50 -0.46
N VAL A 9 -14.16 1.78 -0.69
CA VAL A 9 -14.31 2.43 -1.99
C VAL A 9 -12.95 2.73 -2.59
N LEU A 10 -12.65 2.13 -3.74
CA LEU A 10 -11.45 2.42 -4.51
C LEU A 10 -11.71 3.59 -5.47
N LYS A 11 -10.89 4.63 -5.37
CA LYS A 11 -10.94 5.80 -6.27
C LYS A 11 -9.62 5.88 -7.04
N ASN A 12 -9.65 5.49 -8.31
CA ASN A 12 -8.49 5.62 -9.19
C ASN A 12 -8.32 7.09 -9.63
N LYS A 13 -7.24 7.72 -9.19
CA LYS A 13 -6.83 9.09 -9.59
C LYS A 13 -5.57 9.09 -10.46
N THR A 14 -5.20 7.95 -11.01
CA THR A 14 -4.11 7.82 -11.99
C THR A 14 -4.64 8.09 -13.40
N ASP A 15 -3.74 8.13 -14.38
CA ASP A 15 -4.05 8.18 -15.81
C ASP A 15 -4.37 6.80 -16.42
N SER A 16 -4.13 5.72 -15.67
CA SER A 16 -4.45 4.36 -16.09
C SER A 16 -5.95 4.10 -16.04
N SER A 17 -6.47 3.39 -17.06
CA SER A 17 -7.84 2.86 -17.06
C SER A 17 -8.03 1.67 -16.11
N ASN A 18 -6.93 1.05 -15.66
CA ASN A 18 -6.94 -0.13 -14.80
C ASN A 18 -6.29 0.17 -13.44
N ALA A 19 -6.91 -0.31 -12.37
CA ALA A 19 -6.34 -0.40 -11.04
C ALA A 19 -6.78 -1.74 -10.42
N TYR A 20 -5.82 -2.48 -9.86
CA TYR A 20 -6.06 -3.76 -9.21
C TYR A 20 -5.84 -3.60 -7.71
N ALA A 21 -6.74 -4.15 -6.90
CA ALA A 21 -6.61 -4.17 -5.47
C ALA A 21 -6.96 -5.56 -4.94
N HIS A 22 -6.22 -5.97 -3.91
CA HIS A 22 -6.42 -7.23 -3.21
C HIS A 22 -6.48 -6.87 -1.73
N VAL A 23 -7.38 -7.50 -0.98
CA VAL A 23 -7.45 -7.34 0.47
C VAL A 23 -7.08 -8.68 1.08
N THR A 24 -5.97 -8.71 1.81
CA THR A 24 -5.44 -9.88 2.49
C THR A 24 -5.36 -9.60 3.98
N GLY A 25 -5.41 -10.64 4.80
CA GLY A 25 -5.32 -10.47 6.26
C GLY A 25 -5.65 -11.73 7.04
N LEU A 26 -6.03 -11.56 8.29
CA LEU A 26 -6.43 -12.64 9.20
C LEU A 26 -7.92 -12.49 9.56
N ASP A 27 -8.66 -13.58 9.48
CA ASP A 27 -10.06 -13.63 9.90
C ASP A 27 -10.15 -13.83 11.42
N LEU A 28 -10.50 -12.75 12.13
CA LEU A 28 -10.64 -12.73 13.59
C LEU A 28 -11.70 -13.72 14.12
N ASN A 29 -12.66 -14.13 13.29
CA ASN A 29 -13.70 -15.07 13.67
C ASN A 29 -13.31 -16.54 13.43
N ARG A 30 -12.18 -16.78 12.77
CA ARG A 30 -11.68 -18.13 12.43
C ARG A 30 -10.30 -18.39 13.02
N ASN A 31 -10.11 -18.03 14.29
CA ASN A 31 -8.85 -18.23 15.01
C ASN A 31 -7.65 -17.62 14.25
N ASN A 32 -7.84 -16.44 13.67
CA ASN A 32 -6.84 -15.73 12.86
C ASN A 32 -6.33 -16.54 11.66
N ALA A 33 -7.21 -17.32 11.01
CA ALA A 33 -6.87 -17.97 9.74
C ALA A 33 -6.55 -16.93 8.65
N VAL A 34 -5.55 -17.22 7.81
CA VAL A 34 -5.18 -16.37 6.66
C VAL A 34 -6.35 -16.26 5.70
N TYR A 35 -6.56 -15.05 5.18
CA TYR A 35 -7.72 -14.66 4.40
C TYR A 35 -7.29 -13.81 3.20
N LEU A 36 -7.74 -14.19 2.02
CA LEU A 36 -7.78 -13.33 0.83
C LEU A 36 -9.25 -13.00 0.58
N LEU A 37 -9.63 -11.73 0.71
CA LEU A 37 -10.96 -11.24 0.39
C LEU A 37 -11.12 -11.25 -1.14
N GLN A 38 -11.79 -12.27 -1.64
CA GLN A 38 -12.40 -12.21 -2.96
C GLN A 38 -13.59 -11.26 -2.91
N ALA A 39 -14.01 -10.71 -4.07
CA ALA A 39 -15.14 -9.77 -4.14
C ALA A 39 -16.46 -10.32 -3.54
N ASP A 40 -16.56 -11.64 -3.36
CA ASP A 40 -17.68 -12.37 -2.76
C ASP A 40 -17.48 -12.75 -1.28
N GLY A 41 -16.34 -12.44 -0.66
CA GLY A 41 -16.06 -12.77 0.73
C GLY A 41 -15.54 -14.19 0.99
N ASN A 42 -15.06 -14.94 -0.01
CA ASN A 42 -14.54 -16.29 0.21
C ASN A 42 -13.03 -16.35 0.53
N PRO A 43 -12.62 -17.04 1.62
CA PRO A 43 -11.22 -17.22 1.99
C PRO A 43 -10.48 -18.13 1.00
N GLY A 44 -9.59 -17.55 0.18
CA GLY A 44 -8.57 -18.30 -0.57
C GLY A 44 -7.42 -18.81 0.31
N PRO A 45 -6.47 -19.61 -0.23
CA PRO A 45 -5.33 -20.15 0.52
C PRO A 45 -4.31 -19.06 0.94
N ALA A 46 -3.33 -19.47 1.75
CA ALA A 46 -2.32 -18.60 2.37
C ALA A 46 -1.61 -17.65 1.40
N VAL A 47 -1.25 -16.46 1.90
CA VAL A 47 -0.62 -15.38 1.14
C VAL A 47 0.84 -15.24 1.58
N VAL A 48 1.75 -15.18 0.60
CA VAL A 48 3.13 -14.73 0.79
C VAL A 48 3.21 -13.30 0.29
N GLU A 49 3.63 -12.38 1.17
CA GLU A 49 3.78 -10.96 0.81
C GLU A 49 4.90 -10.79 -0.24
N PRO A 50 4.70 -9.93 -1.26
CA PRO A 50 5.70 -9.69 -2.30
C PRO A 50 6.96 -9.00 -1.77
N SER A 51 8.11 -9.33 -2.36
CA SER A 51 9.38 -8.67 -2.04
C SER A 51 9.70 -7.54 -3.02
N ALA A 52 9.71 -6.30 -2.54
CA ALA A 52 10.07 -5.13 -3.34
C ALA A 52 11.58 -5.05 -3.69
N THR A 53 12.42 -5.83 -3.01
CA THR A 53 13.89 -5.74 -3.11
C THR A 53 14.55 -6.98 -3.70
N ASN A 54 13.84 -8.09 -3.87
CA ASN A 54 14.33 -9.30 -4.51
C ASN A 54 14.08 -9.25 -6.03
N PRO A 55 15.11 -9.12 -6.88
CA PRO A 55 14.93 -9.04 -8.34
C PRO A 55 14.33 -10.29 -8.98
N SER A 56 14.31 -11.41 -8.27
CA SER A 56 13.70 -12.68 -8.74
C SER A 56 12.23 -12.82 -8.34
N ASP A 57 11.68 -11.89 -7.54
CA ASP A 57 10.26 -11.87 -7.24
C ASP A 57 9.46 -11.52 -8.51
N VAL A 58 8.41 -12.26 -8.79
CA VAL A 58 7.57 -12.04 -9.98
C VAL A 58 6.88 -10.67 -9.97
N ASN A 59 6.73 -10.07 -8.80
CA ASN A 59 6.16 -8.74 -8.60
C ASN A 59 7.21 -7.63 -8.59
N TYR A 60 8.51 -7.97 -8.73
CA TYR A 60 9.61 -7.01 -8.62
C TYR A 60 9.51 -5.85 -9.62
N ASN A 61 8.92 -6.06 -10.80
CA ASN A 61 8.78 -5.03 -11.83
C ASN A 61 7.38 -4.38 -11.87
N LEU A 62 6.45 -4.74 -10.97
CA LEU A 62 5.09 -4.19 -10.94
C LEU A 62 5.03 -2.89 -10.12
N ASN A 63 4.21 -1.92 -10.51
CA ASN A 63 3.91 -0.76 -9.68
C ASN A 63 2.86 -1.15 -8.64
N TRP A 64 3.26 -1.25 -7.36
CA TRP A 64 2.37 -1.63 -6.28
C TRP A 64 2.77 -0.95 -4.96
N GLY A 65 1.81 -0.88 -4.06
CA GLY A 65 1.94 -0.36 -2.71
C GLY A 65 0.77 -0.88 -1.89
N PHE A 66 0.72 -0.51 -0.62
CA PHE A 66 -0.32 -0.99 0.28
C PHE A 66 -0.69 0.07 1.31
N CYS A 67 -1.87 -0.14 1.89
CA CYS A 67 -2.30 0.51 3.12
C CYS A 67 -2.82 -0.59 4.05
N GLU A 68 -2.71 -0.36 5.35
CA GLU A 68 -3.05 -1.36 6.36
C GLU A 68 -4.33 -0.92 7.07
N PHE A 69 -5.14 -1.89 7.47
CA PHE A 69 -6.26 -1.64 8.34
C PHE A 69 -6.53 -2.82 9.28
N THR A 70 -7.21 -2.55 10.38
CA THR A 70 -7.75 -3.56 11.28
C THR A 70 -9.18 -3.17 11.62
N PHE A 71 -10.13 -4.05 11.32
CA PHE A 71 -11.54 -3.87 11.63
C PHE A 71 -12.02 -4.95 12.58
N ASN A 72 -12.67 -4.57 13.67
CA ASN A 72 -13.28 -5.50 14.63
C ASN A 72 -14.55 -4.90 15.25
N SER A 73 -15.16 -5.63 16.19
CA SER A 73 -16.40 -5.22 16.85
C SER A 73 -16.32 -3.93 17.68
N PHE A 74 -15.10 -3.41 17.92
CA PHE A 74 -14.86 -2.22 18.73
C PHE A 74 -14.47 -1.00 17.88
N GLN A 75 -13.64 -1.18 16.86
CA GLN A 75 -13.01 -0.07 16.14
C GLN A 75 -12.45 -0.44 14.76
N LEU A 76 -12.10 0.61 14.01
CA LEU A 76 -11.32 0.56 12.78
C LEU A 76 -10.01 1.33 12.99
N PHE A 77 -8.88 0.69 12.72
CA PHE A 77 -7.61 1.37 12.48
C PHE A 77 -7.26 1.30 11.01
N VAL A 78 -6.64 2.35 10.49
CA VAL A 78 -6.28 2.47 9.08
C VAL A 78 -5.06 3.40 8.94
N ASN A 79 -4.05 2.97 8.20
CA ASN A 79 -2.82 3.75 7.98
C ASN A 79 -2.22 3.54 6.60
N ILE A 80 -1.52 4.57 6.13
CA ILE A 80 -0.52 4.47 5.07
C ILE A 80 0.80 4.17 5.77
N SER A 81 1.61 3.26 5.22
CA SER A 81 2.92 2.90 5.78
C SER A 81 4.01 3.09 4.74
N TYR A 82 5.17 3.56 5.20
CA TYR A 82 6.41 3.63 4.44
C TYR A 82 7.55 2.89 5.17
N VAL A 83 7.20 1.97 6.06
CA VAL A 83 8.18 1.22 6.87
C VAL A 83 9.05 0.33 5.97
N ASP A 84 8.45 -0.29 4.95
CA ASP A 84 9.17 -1.21 4.05
C ASP A 84 9.68 -0.51 2.79
N PHE A 85 8.83 0.30 2.14
CA PHE A 85 9.21 1.06 0.97
C PHE A 85 8.24 2.22 0.69
N VAL A 86 8.69 3.12 -0.17
CA VAL A 86 7.88 4.20 -0.75
C VAL A 86 7.66 3.88 -2.23
N SER A 87 6.40 3.86 -2.69
CA SER A 87 6.05 3.61 -4.09
C SER A 87 4.81 4.42 -4.48
N ILE A 88 3.81 3.81 -5.13
CA ILE A 88 2.61 4.48 -5.64
C ILE A 88 1.93 5.31 -4.53
N PRO A 89 1.59 6.58 -4.78
CA PRO A 89 0.89 7.40 -3.80
C PRO A 89 -0.49 6.83 -3.45
N VAL A 90 -0.71 6.47 -2.20
CA VAL A 90 -2.01 6.06 -1.65
C VAL A 90 -2.49 7.13 -0.68
N SER A 91 -3.78 7.47 -0.72
CA SER A 91 -4.44 8.35 0.25
C SER A 91 -5.67 7.66 0.83
N LEU A 92 -6.01 7.94 2.09
CA LEU A 92 -7.16 7.32 2.77
C LEU A 92 -8.16 8.38 3.21
N ALA A 93 -9.43 8.05 3.10
CA ALA A 93 -10.53 8.86 3.60
C ALA A 93 -11.46 7.97 4.42
N LEU A 94 -11.63 8.30 5.69
CA LEU A 94 -12.48 7.58 6.63
C LEU A 94 -13.70 8.43 6.97
N GLU A 95 -14.88 7.96 6.57
CA GLU A 95 -16.16 8.55 6.92
C GLU A 95 -16.83 7.71 8.01
N ASN A 96 -17.26 8.33 9.11
CA ASN A 96 -17.99 7.64 10.16
C ASN A 96 -19.52 7.77 10.00
N ASP A 97 -20.29 7.06 10.82
CA ASP A 97 -21.77 7.07 10.75
C ASP A 97 -22.40 8.46 11.01
N SER A 98 -21.64 9.40 11.58
CA SER A 98 -22.07 10.79 11.77
C SER A 98 -21.76 11.68 10.55
N GLY A 99 -21.23 11.11 9.46
CA GLY A 99 -20.81 11.82 8.25
C GLY A 99 -19.50 12.61 8.41
N VAL A 100 -18.75 12.40 9.50
CA VAL A 100 -17.46 13.08 9.70
C VAL A 100 -16.41 12.39 8.85
N LEU A 101 -15.76 13.18 7.99
CA LEU A 101 -14.69 12.72 7.11
C LEU A 101 -13.32 13.08 7.70
N ILE A 102 -12.46 12.07 7.84
CA ILE A 102 -11.05 12.20 8.23
C ILE A 102 -10.21 11.77 7.03
N ASN A 103 -9.21 12.58 6.67
CA ASN A 103 -8.34 12.29 5.53
C ASN A 103 -6.90 12.04 6.00
N VAL A 104 -6.27 11.01 5.46
CA VAL A 104 -4.82 10.79 5.53
C VAL A 104 -4.25 11.04 4.14
N PRO A 105 -3.54 12.16 3.92
CA PRO A 105 -3.00 12.48 2.61
C PRO A 105 -1.90 11.49 2.22
N GLY A 106 -1.86 11.15 0.94
CA GLY A 106 -0.73 10.45 0.35
C GLY A 106 0.41 11.39 -0.02
N LEU A 107 1.41 10.85 -0.72
CA LEU A 107 2.46 11.67 -1.32
C LEU A 107 1.88 12.64 -2.36
N PRO A 108 2.51 13.82 -2.55
CA PRO A 108 2.23 14.66 -3.71
C PRO A 108 2.57 13.91 -5.01
N SER A 109 2.07 14.40 -6.15
CA SER A 109 2.24 13.74 -7.45
C SER A 109 3.70 13.49 -7.86
N ASN A 110 4.63 14.33 -7.41
CA ASN A 110 6.08 14.20 -7.63
C ASN A 110 6.83 13.69 -6.38
N GLY A 111 6.11 13.18 -5.37
CA GLY A 111 6.69 12.84 -4.07
C GLY A 111 7.73 11.73 -4.15
N LEU A 112 7.47 10.68 -4.93
CA LEU A 112 8.40 9.56 -5.07
C LEU A 112 9.71 10.00 -5.76
N ASP A 113 9.61 10.79 -6.83
CA ASP A 113 10.77 11.35 -7.52
C ASP A 113 11.60 12.21 -6.57
N THR A 114 10.93 13.05 -5.78
CA THR A 114 11.58 13.92 -4.77
C THR A 114 12.35 13.09 -3.74
N VAL A 115 11.77 11.98 -3.27
CA VAL A 115 12.44 11.06 -2.33
C VAL A 115 13.66 10.41 -3.00
N CYS A 116 13.52 9.93 -4.23
CA CYS A 116 14.61 9.29 -4.97
C CYS A 116 15.77 10.26 -5.24
N ASP A 117 15.47 11.50 -5.61
CA ASP A 117 16.48 12.54 -5.82
C ASP A 117 17.17 12.92 -4.52
N SER A 118 16.42 13.00 -3.41
CA SER A 118 16.97 13.27 -2.08
C SER A 118 17.90 12.15 -1.61
N LEU A 119 17.55 10.88 -1.83
CA LEU A 119 18.42 9.74 -1.51
C LEU A 119 19.74 9.78 -2.30
N ARG A 120 19.70 10.11 -3.59
CA ARG A 120 20.91 10.26 -4.41
C ARG A 120 21.76 11.45 -3.97
N ALA A 121 21.11 12.58 -3.67
CA ALA A 121 21.79 13.76 -3.16
C ALA A 121 22.43 13.51 -1.80
N GLN A 122 21.79 12.71 -0.94
CA GLN A 122 22.36 12.31 0.35
C GLN A 122 23.58 11.40 0.16
N ASP A 123 23.50 10.41 -0.74
CA ASP A 123 24.63 9.54 -1.06
C ASP A 123 25.83 10.32 -1.63
N ALA A 124 25.58 11.35 -2.44
CA ALA A 124 26.65 12.22 -2.94
C ALA A 124 27.35 13.03 -1.84
N ARG A 125 26.71 13.21 -0.67
CA ARG A 125 27.29 13.93 0.47
C ARG A 125 28.12 13.03 1.38
N ASP A 126 27.65 11.82 1.64
CA ASP A 126 28.23 10.96 2.68
C ASP A 126 28.73 9.59 2.17
N ASN A 127 28.39 9.21 0.93
CA ASN A 127 28.73 7.94 0.31
C ASN A 127 28.29 6.71 1.15
N ALA A 128 27.20 6.85 1.92
CA ALA A 128 26.70 5.80 2.82
C ALA A 128 25.83 4.74 2.11
N GLY A 129 25.62 4.87 0.80
CA GLY A 129 24.87 3.94 -0.03
C GLY A 129 23.38 4.25 -0.16
N TRP A 130 22.92 5.47 0.17
CA TRP A 130 21.50 5.85 0.09
C TRP A 130 20.91 5.68 -1.31
N SER A 131 21.71 5.93 -2.35
CA SER A 131 21.28 5.75 -3.74
C SER A 131 20.95 4.29 -4.09
N LYS A 132 21.49 3.32 -3.33
CA LYS A 132 21.24 1.88 -3.52
C LYS A 132 19.85 1.44 -3.03
N LEU A 133 19.16 2.29 -2.26
CA LEU A 133 17.77 2.05 -1.83
C LEU A 133 16.76 2.32 -2.96
N VAL A 134 17.18 2.97 -4.04
CA VAL A 134 16.32 3.28 -5.18
C VAL A 134 16.20 2.06 -6.09
N VAL A 135 15.01 1.45 -6.09
CA VAL A 135 14.63 0.40 -7.06
C VAL A 135 14.07 1.06 -8.32
N ARG A 136 14.53 0.61 -9.49
CA ARG A 136 14.14 1.16 -10.80
C ARG A 136 13.51 0.11 -11.69
N THR A 137 12.63 0.56 -12.57
CA THR A 137 12.17 -0.23 -13.71
C THR A 137 13.31 -0.48 -14.71
N PRO A 138 13.20 -1.49 -15.60
CA PRO A 138 14.23 -1.81 -16.59
C PRO A 138 14.62 -0.63 -17.52
N ASP A 139 13.75 0.36 -17.69
CA ASP A 139 14.01 1.60 -18.43
C ASP A 139 14.73 2.69 -17.60
N ASN A 140 15.25 2.32 -16.42
CA ASN A 140 15.97 3.19 -15.48
C ASN A 140 15.14 4.34 -14.88
N LYS A 141 13.81 4.31 -14.94
CA LYS A 141 12.95 5.27 -14.24
C LYS A 141 12.69 4.86 -12.79
N ALA A 142 12.35 5.83 -11.94
CA ALA A 142 11.75 5.51 -10.65
C ALA A 142 10.37 4.86 -10.92
N LYS A 143 9.95 3.91 -10.09
CA LYS A 143 8.62 3.28 -10.17
C LYS A 143 7.52 4.26 -9.74
N THR A 144 7.20 5.23 -10.58
CA THR A 144 6.06 6.15 -10.40
C THR A 144 4.77 5.52 -10.87
#